data_AF-A0A3N5FFN9-F1
#
_entry.id   AF-A0A3N5FFN9-F1
#
_cell.length_a   1.000
_cell.length_b   1.000
_cell.length_c   1.000
_cell.angle_alpha   90.00
_cell.angle_beta   90.00
_cell.angle_gamma   90.00
#
_symmetry.space_group_name_H-M   'P 1'
#
loop_
_entity.id
_entity.type
_entity.pdbx_description
1 polymer ?
#
loop_
_entity_poly.entity_id
_entity_poly.type
_entity_poly.pdbx_seq_one_letter_code
_entity_poly.pdbx_strand_id
1 'polypeptide(L)'
;MVQDHTGKRASGLLAHITSLPSPYGIGDIGPASYTFLEYLKSCGQSYWQFLPTGTTNPLFDNSPYMSSSAFAGSPLLISPELLCQEKLISESSLHDHPDFSRYQTDFLAVTQYKARILQEASCNFKAFDSPAFLDFASKNPWLDDYALFMALKEIFGNVGWFDWPADLVCRNPEALALQREKNRQRFDYFRFEQYEFFRQWGFLRTKAEETGIKLFGDIPIYIGLDSVDVWTHQSIFTLDPKTSLPTHVAGVPPDYFSETGQRWGNPLYRWDSTNPGVRSQLLEWWILRISAIFSMVDVARIDHFRGFESYWSIPAKNKTAVEGTWLPGPGKAFFDKIFNRLGKLDIVAEDLGVITPE
;
A
#
# COMPACT_ATOMS: atom_id res chain seq x y z
N MET A 1 -26.07 -3.92 6.81
CA MET A 1 -25.87 -5.24 7.43
C MET A 1 -25.24 -6.16 6.41
N VAL A 2 -24.10 -6.75 6.74
CA VAL A 2 -23.47 -7.82 5.95
C VAL A 2 -23.68 -9.13 6.72
N GLN A 3 -24.05 -10.21 6.05
CA GLN A 3 -23.96 -11.55 6.63
C GLN A 3 -22.51 -11.97 6.58
N ASP A 4 -21.90 -12.29 7.72
CA ASP A 4 -20.57 -12.91 7.69
C ASP A 4 -20.67 -14.32 7.08
N HIS A 5 -19.53 -14.93 6.74
CA HIS A 5 -19.49 -16.27 6.14
C HIS A 5 -20.08 -17.39 7.04
N THR A 6 -20.49 -17.07 8.27
CA THR A 6 -21.17 -17.98 9.21
C THR A 6 -22.69 -17.75 9.27
N GLY A 7 -23.22 -16.81 8.47
CA GLY A 7 -24.63 -16.43 8.46
C GLY A 7 -25.03 -15.52 9.63
N LYS A 8 -24.07 -15.04 10.44
CA LYS A 8 -24.34 -14.11 11.54
C LYS A 8 -24.38 -12.68 11.02
N ARG A 9 -25.31 -11.91 11.55
CA ARG A 9 -25.48 -10.50 11.20
C ARG A 9 -24.46 -9.67 11.96
N ALA A 10 -23.75 -8.81 11.25
CA ALA A 10 -22.82 -7.87 11.83
C ALA A 10 -22.93 -6.48 11.19
N SER A 11 -22.36 -5.49 11.86
CA SER A 11 -22.21 -4.12 11.39
C SER A 11 -20.79 -3.61 11.66
N GLY A 12 -20.42 -2.55 10.96
CA GLY A 12 -19.14 -1.89 11.13
C GLY A 12 -19.19 -0.45 10.66
N LEU A 13 -18.09 0.26 10.86
CA LEU A 13 -17.93 1.66 10.46
C LEU A 13 -16.76 1.80 9.48
N LEU A 14 -16.98 2.55 8.41
CA LEU A 14 -15.92 2.99 7.50
C LEU A 14 -15.38 4.34 7.98
N ALA A 15 -14.14 4.35 8.46
CA ALA A 15 -13.40 5.56 8.79
C ALA A 15 -11.92 5.28 8.54
N HIS A 16 -11.28 6.02 7.64
CA HIS A 16 -9.85 5.83 7.43
C HIS A 16 -9.05 6.36 8.63
N ILE A 17 -7.89 5.76 8.91
CA ILE A 17 -7.06 6.10 10.07
C ILE A 17 -6.70 7.58 10.07
N THR A 18 -6.45 8.17 8.90
CA THR A 18 -6.12 9.60 8.76
C THR A 18 -7.20 10.54 9.28
N SER A 19 -8.46 10.08 9.36
CA SER A 19 -9.62 10.85 9.82
C SER A 19 -9.79 10.83 11.33
N LEU A 20 -8.97 10.06 12.06
CA LEU A 20 -9.03 9.99 13.51
C LEU A 20 -8.45 11.27 14.14
N PRO A 21 -8.96 11.69 15.31
CA PRO A 21 -8.60 12.98 15.92
C PRO A 21 -7.28 12.90 16.70
N SER A 22 -6.19 12.50 16.05
CA SER A 22 -4.84 12.61 16.63
C SER A 22 -4.38 14.09 16.63
N PRO A 23 -3.61 14.54 17.65
CA PRO A 23 -3.23 15.95 17.78
C PRO A 23 -2.15 16.40 16.78
N TYR A 24 -1.60 15.49 15.99
CA TYR A 24 -0.44 15.71 15.11
C TYR A 24 -0.83 15.93 13.64
N GLY A 25 -2.01 16.53 13.41
CA GLY A 25 -2.53 16.98 12.11
C GLY A 25 -3.08 15.91 11.16
N ILE A 26 -2.85 14.64 11.48
CA ILE A 26 -3.45 13.48 10.80
C ILE A 26 -3.65 12.37 11.82
N GLY A 27 -4.72 11.61 11.67
CA GLY A 27 -4.92 10.41 12.49
C GLY A 27 -3.82 9.37 12.26
N ASP A 28 -3.44 8.66 13.33
CA ASP A 28 -2.31 7.73 13.36
C ASP A 28 -2.62 6.44 14.12
N ILE A 29 -1.70 5.47 14.02
CA ILE A 29 -1.75 4.16 14.69
C ILE A 29 -1.23 4.32 16.11
N GLY A 30 -2.05 4.95 16.94
CA GLY A 30 -1.72 5.24 18.34
C GLY A 30 -2.96 5.40 19.21
N PRO A 31 -2.89 6.20 20.29
CA PRO A 31 -3.97 6.35 21.25
C PRO A 31 -5.34 6.71 20.65
N ALA A 32 -5.37 7.53 19.59
CA ALA A 32 -6.63 7.86 18.90
C ALA A 32 -7.28 6.63 18.24
N SER A 33 -6.49 5.77 17.57
CA SER A 33 -6.96 4.52 16.98
C SER A 33 -7.42 3.51 18.03
N TYR A 34 -6.74 3.43 19.18
CA TYR A 34 -7.15 2.55 20.28
C TYR A 34 -8.45 3.03 20.92
N THR A 35 -8.59 4.34 21.11
CA THR A 35 -9.84 4.95 21.60
C THR A 35 -10.99 4.70 20.63
N PHE A 36 -10.72 4.74 19.33
CA PHE A 36 -11.73 4.46 18.30
C PHE A 36 -12.19 3.00 18.33
N LEU A 37 -11.30 2.04 18.55
CA LEU A 37 -11.67 0.62 18.74
C LEU A 37 -12.60 0.42 19.95
N GLU A 38 -12.29 1.04 21.08
CA GLU A 38 -13.15 0.98 22.28
C GLU A 38 -14.52 1.65 22.01
N TYR A 39 -14.53 2.75 21.27
CA TYR A 39 -15.77 3.39 20.83
C TYR A 39 -16.62 2.44 19.96
N LEU A 40 -16.02 1.81 18.95
CA LEU A 40 -16.71 0.83 18.09
C LEU A 40 -17.32 -0.32 18.89
N LYS A 41 -16.55 -0.86 19.85
CA LYS A 41 -17.00 -1.88 20.79
C LYS A 41 -18.20 -1.39 21.62
N SER A 42 -18.14 -0.17 22.16
CA SER A 42 -19.23 0.41 22.94
C SER A 42 -20.52 0.61 22.12
N CYS A 43 -20.39 0.82 20.81
CA CYS A 43 -21.49 0.93 19.86
C CYS A 43 -21.96 -0.44 19.30
N GLY A 44 -21.43 -1.56 19.80
CA GLY A 44 -21.78 -2.90 19.34
C GLY A 44 -21.36 -3.20 17.89
N GLN A 45 -20.38 -2.46 17.35
CA GLN A 45 -19.84 -2.73 16.02
C GLN A 45 -18.91 -3.95 16.06
N SER A 46 -18.73 -4.63 14.92
CA SER A 46 -17.85 -5.80 14.78
C SER A 46 -16.73 -5.59 13.77
N TYR A 47 -16.86 -4.60 12.88
CA TYR A 47 -15.86 -4.31 11.84
C TYR A 47 -15.46 -2.84 11.85
N TRP A 48 -14.17 -2.60 11.66
CA TRP A 48 -13.63 -1.29 11.29
C TRP A 48 -13.07 -1.36 9.88
N GLN A 49 -13.75 -0.72 8.93
CA GLN A 49 -13.26 -0.61 7.56
C GLN A 49 -12.43 0.66 7.37
N PHE A 50 -11.34 0.55 6.63
CA PHE A 50 -10.49 1.67 6.22
C PHE A 50 -9.98 1.49 4.79
N LEU A 51 -9.59 2.61 4.18
CA LEU A 51 -8.96 2.66 2.86
C LEU A 51 -7.53 2.07 2.92
N PRO A 52 -6.85 1.86 1.77
CA PRO A 52 -5.49 1.34 1.76
C PRO A 52 -4.55 2.18 2.63
N THR A 53 -3.62 1.52 3.32
CA THR A 53 -2.73 2.15 4.32
C THR A 53 -1.30 2.34 3.82
N GLY A 54 -1.09 2.19 2.51
CA GLY A 54 0.20 2.34 1.87
C GLY A 54 0.64 3.81 1.77
N THR A 55 1.90 4.01 1.36
CA THR A 55 2.47 5.34 1.13
C THR A 55 1.62 6.13 0.13
N THR A 56 1.49 7.44 0.34
CA THR A 56 0.76 8.35 -0.55
C THR A 56 1.71 9.34 -1.23
N ASN A 57 1.30 9.90 -2.36
CA ASN A 57 2.11 10.86 -3.11
C ASN A 57 1.30 12.15 -3.36
N PRO A 58 1.85 13.34 -3.01
CA PRO A 58 1.22 14.62 -3.30
C PRO A 58 0.92 14.88 -4.78
N LEU A 59 1.67 14.29 -5.72
CA LEU A 59 1.39 14.39 -7.17
C LEU A 59 0.05 13.77 -7.57
N PHE A 60 -0.49 12.88 -6.72
CA PHE A 60 -1.79 12.24 -6.89
C PHE A 60 -2.74 12.61 -5.74
N ASP A 61 -2.63 13.85 -5.24
CA ASP A 61 -3.46 14.41 -4.16
C ASP A 61 -3.51 13.53 -2.90
N ASN A 62 -2.42 12.80 -2.63
CA ASN A 62 -2.31 11.86 -1.52
C ASN A 62 -3.37 10.74 -1.53
N SER A 63 -3.84 10.33 -2.71
CA SER A 63 -4.77 9.21 -2.83
C SER A 63 -4.15 7.91 -2.30
N PRO A 64 -4.84 7.17 -1.39
CA PRO A 64 -4.38 5.88 -0.90
C PRO A 64 -4.40 4.78 -1.98
N TYR A 65 -5.07 5.02 -3.11
CA TYR A 65 -5.13 4.08 -4.24
C TYR A 65 -3.95 4.21 -5.21
N MET A 66 -3.07 5.20 -5.01
CA MET A 66 -1.91 5.46 -5.87
C MET A 66 -0.60 5.37 -5.08
N SER A 67 -0.38 4.21 -4.45
CA SER A 67 0.80 3.97 -3.60
C SER A 67 2.06 3.66 -4.41
N SER A 68 3.21 4.02 -3.84
CA SER A 68 4.54 3.63 -4.36
C SER A 68 4.95 2.21 -3.95
N SER A 69 4.12 1.53 -3.14
CA SER A 69 4.32 0.12 -2.79
C SER A 69 3.01 -0.60 -2.52
N ALA A 70 2.90 -1.84 -2.97
CA ALA A 70 1.80 -2.75 -2.62
C ALA A 70 1.91 -3.32 -1.20
N PHE A 71 3.05 -3.13 -0.53
CA PHE A 71 3.42 -3.80 0.72
C PHE A 71 3.72 -2.83 1.86
N ALA A 72 4.38 -1.70 1.56
CA ALA A 72 4.81 -0.75 2.57
C ALA A 72 3.63 -0.02 3.23
N GLY A 73 3.80 0.33 4.50
CA GLY A 73 2.89 1.20 5.23
C GLY A 73 3.24 2.69 5.10
N SER A 74 2.24 3.55 5.23
CA SER A 74 2.43 5.00 5.19
C SER A 74 3.14 5.52 6.45
N PRO A 75 4.26 6.24 6.33
CA PRO A 75 4.92 6.88 7.47
C PRO A 75 4.06 7.93 8.16
N LEU A 76 3.05 8.49 7.46
CA LEU A 76 2.13 9.47 8.05
C LEU A 76 1.26 8.87 9.16
N LEU A 77 1.04 7.56 9.12
CA LEU A 77 0.24 6.82 10.09
C LEU A 77 1.04 6.40 11.33
N ILE A 78 2.36 6.63 11.37
CA ILE A 78 3.18 6.33 12.55
C ILE A 78 2.87 7.37 13.65
N SER A 79 2.55 6.89 14.84
CA SER A 79 2.26 7.70 16.02
C SER A 79 3.53 8.28 16.65
N PRO A 80 3.69 9.62 16.69
CA PRO A 80 4.78 10.30 17.37
C PRO A 80 4.75 10.05 18.88
N GLU A 81 3.56 9.92 19.46
CA GLU A 81 3.38 9.68 20.89
C GLU A 81 3.99 8.33 21.31
N LEU A 82 3.79 7.27 20.52
CA LEU A 82 4.40 5.97 20.79
C LEU A 82 5.93 6.01 20.65
N LEU A 83 6.45 6.76 19.66
CA LEU A 83 7.91 6.98 19.52
C LEU A 83 8.49 7.70 20.75
N CYS A 84 7.75 8.65 21.32
CA CYS A 84 8.16 9.36 22.54
C CYS A 84 8.14 8.45 23.76
N GLN A 85 7.10 7.62 23.92
CA GLN A 85 7.00 6.64 25.02
C GLN A 85 8.17 5.65 25.00
N GLU A 86 8.68 5.34 23.81
CA GLU A 86 9.84 4.47 23.61
C GLU A 86 11.18 5.18 23.70
N LYS A 87 11.17 6.50 23.96
CA LYS A 87 12.37 7.34 24.06
C LYS A 87 13.18 7.40 22.77
N LEU A 88 12.52 7.18 21.62
CA LEU A 88 13.12 7.40 20.31
C LEU A 88 13.11 8.89 19.94
N ILE A 89 12.17 9.65 20.48
CA ILE A 89 12.15 11.12 20.37
C ILE A 89 12.00 11.76 21.75
N SER A 90 12.37 13.03 21.86
CA SER A 90 12.15 13.83 23.07
C SER A 90 10.72 14.35 23.20
N GLU A 91 10.26 14.63 24.43
CA GLU A 91 8.99 15.33 24.68
C GLU A 91 8.97 16.71 24.02
N SER A 92 10.11 17.43 24.00
CA SER A 92 10.22 18.70 23.30
C SER A 92 9.95 18.59 21.80
N SER A 93 10.45 17.54 21.15
CA SER A 93 10.21 17.30 19.72
C SER A 93 8.75 16.93 19.46
N LEU A 94 8.14 16.15 20.36
CA LEU A 94 6.73 15.80 20.29
C LEU A 94 5.84 17.05 20.29
N HIS A 95 6.12 18.01 21.17
CA HIS A 95 5.37 19.26 21.33
C HIS A 95 5.74 20.37 20.33
N ASP A 96 6.87 20.26 19.64
CA ASP A 96 7.28 21.18 18.58
C ASP A 96 6.58 20.83 17.25
N HIS A 97 5.27 21.04 17.20
CA HIS A 97 4.46 20.84 16.00
C HIS A 97 3.68 22.10 15.61
N PRO A 98 3.37 22.31 14.32
CA PRO A 98 2.47 23.37 13.90
C PRO A 98 1.10 23.29 14.58
N ASP A 99 0.38 24.41 14.65
CA ASP A 99 -1.04 24.40 15.06
C ASP A 99 -1.87 23.78 13.94
N PHE A 100 -2.18 22.49 14.08
CA PHE A 100 -2.90 21.73 13.07
C PHE A 100 -4.41 21.84 13.24
N SER A 101 -5.13 21.90 12.12
CA SER A 101 -6.59 21.83 12.12
C SER A 101 -7.09 20.49 12.65
N ARG A 102 -8.14 20.52 13.48
CA ARG A 102 -8.83 19.31 13.95
C ARG A 102 -9.77 18.69 12.92
N TYR A 103 -10.04 19.40 11.82
CA TYR A 103 -11.09 19.03 10.85
C TYR A 103 -10.53 18.71 9.47
N GLN A 104 -9.29 19.10 9.18
CA GLN A 104 -8.68 18.93 7.87
C GLN A 104 -7.20 18.65 8.00
N THR A 105 -6.71 17.68 7.22
CA THR A 105 -5.28 17.37 7.12
C THR A 105 -4.60 18.28 6.09
N ASP A 106 -3.63 19.06 6.55
CA ASP A 106 -2.62 19.67 5.68
C ASP A 106 -1.49 18.66 5.46
N PHE A 107 -1.58 17.90 4.36
CA PHE A 107 -0.62 16.84 4.06
C PHE A 107 0.83 17.34 3.94
N LEU A 108 1.05 18.58 3.48
CA LEU A 108 2.40 19.11 3.35
C LEU A 108 3.01 19.37 4.73
N ALA A 109 2.28 20.09 5.58
CA ALA A 109 2.74 20.42 6.94
C ALA A 109 2.92 19.15 7.79
N VAL A 110 2.01 18.19 7.68
CA VAL A 110 2.11 16.90 8.38
C VAL A 110 3.29 16.09 7.88
N THR A 111 3.52 16.03 6.56
CA THR A 111 4.67 15.29 6.00
C THR A 111 5.99 15.87 6.50
N GLN A 112 6.13 17.20 6.53
CA GLN A 112 7.34 17.86 7.04
C GLN A 112 7.55 17.59 8.54
N TYR A 113 6.48 17.65 9.33
CA TYR A 113 6.53 17.32 10.75
C TYR A 113 6.92 15.86 11.00
N LYS A 114 6.17 14.91 10.41
CA LYS A 114 6.42 13.46 10.57
C LYS A 114 7.81 13.07 10.07
N ALA A 115 8.29 13.64 8.96
CA ALA A 115 9.63 13.36 8.45
C ALA A 115 10.72 13.75 9.46
N ARG A 116 10.60 14.92 10.10
CA ARG A 116 11.54 15.37 11.15
C ARG A 116 11.49 14.47 12.39
N ILE A 117 10.29 14.12 12.86
CA ILE A 117 10.09 13.20 13.98
C ILE A 117 10.72 11.83 13.70
N LEU A 118 10.45 11.25 12.53
CA LEU A 118 10.99 9.95 12.13
C LEU A 118 12.50 10.01 11.93
N GLN A 119 13.05 11.14 11.49
CA GLN A 119 14.50 11.31 11.36
C GLN A 119 15.21 11.30 12.73
N GLU A 120 14.65 11.99 13.73
CA GLU A 120 15.16 11.92 15.09
C GLU A 120 15.05 10.50 15.65
N ALA A 121 13.88 9.88 15.49
CA ALA A 121 13.62 8.52 15.95
C ALA A 121 14.62 7.50 15.35
N SER A 122 14.87 7.61 14.03
CA SER A 122 15.82 6.76 13.32
C SER A 122 17.26 6.94 13.82
N CYS A 123 17.68 8.18 14.11
CA CYS A 123 19.01 8.45 14.68
C CYS A 123 19.20 7.81 16.06
N ASN A 124 18.13 7.74 16.86
CA ASN A 124 18.12 7.15 18.19
C ASN A 124 17.88 5.64 18.18
N PHE A 125 17.39 5.07 17.08
CA PHE A 125 17.18 3.63 16.94
C PHE A 125 18.51 2.87 16.85
N LYS A 126 18.72 1.91 17.76
CA LYS A 126 19.93 1.07 17.83
C LYS A 126 19.65 -0.43 17.71
N ALA A 127 18.42 -0.80 17.37
CA ALA A 127 17.96 -2.19 17.42
C ALA A 127 17.95 -2.90 16.06
N PHE A 128 18.74 -2.45 15.08
CA PHE A 128 18.85 -3.09 13.76
C PHE A 128 19.36 -4.54 13.84
N ASP A 129 20.22 -4.85 14.81
CA ASP A 129 20.73 -6.21 15.04
C ASP A 129 19.89 -6.99 16.06
N SER A 130 18.77 -6.43 16.52
CA SER A 130 17.90 -7.13 17.47
C SER A 130 17.18 -8.30 16.79
N PRO A 131 16.89 -9.40 17.53
CA PRO A 131 16.13 -10.51 16.97
C PRO A 131 14.77 -10.10 16.38
N ALA A 132 14.11 -9.11 16.98
CA ALA A 132 12.80 -8.62 16.50
C ALA A 132 12.92 -7.94 15.12
N PHE A 133 13.93 -7.10 14.92
CA PHE A 133 14.16 -6.46 13.63
C PHE A 133 14.58 -7.47 12.56
N LEU A 134 15.47 -8.41 12.90
CA LEU A 134 15.91 -9.45 11.98
C LEU A 134 14.76 -10.39 11.57
N ASP A 135 13.88 -10.75 12.51
CA ASP A 135 12.66 -11.52 12.23
C ASP A 135 11.71 -10.73 11.31
N PHE A 136 11.46 -9.45 11.60
CA PHE A 136 10.67 -8.56 10.73
C PHE A 136 11.22 -8.51 9.31
N ALA A 137 12.53 -8.25 9.16
CA ALA A 137 13.18 -8.17 7.85
C ALA A 137 13.09 -9.51 7.10
N SER A 138 13.26 -10.65 7.79
CA SER A 138 13.17 -11.97 7.17
C SER A 138 11.77 -12.31 6.65
N LYS A 139 10.72 -11.85 7.36
CA LYS A 139 9.32 -12.05 6.97
C LYS A 139 8.85 -11.09 5.88
N ASN A 140 9.59 -10.01 5.64
CA ASN A 140 9.26 -8.97 4.67
C ASN A 140 10.37 -8.84 3.60
N PRO A 141 10.48 -9.80 2.66
CA PRO A 141 11.55 -9.80 1.67
C PRO A 141 11.51 -8.59 0.72
N TRP A 142 10.39 -7.86 0.66
CA TRP A 142 10.23 -6.63 -0.10
C TRP A 142 10.91 -5.42 0.56
N LEU A 143 11.28 -5.49 1.84
CA LEU A 143 11.75 -4.37 2.66
C LEU A 143 13.01 -3.70 2.08
N ASP A 144 14.01 -4.50 1.71
CA ASP A 144 15.29 -3.96 1.22
C ASP A 144 15.16 -3.36 -0.19
N ASP A 145 14.25 -3.88 -1.02
CA ASP A 145 13.93 -3.26 -2.30
C ASP A 145 13.17 -1.94 -2.10
N TYR A 146 12.21 -1.89 -1.17
CA TYR A 146 11.51 -0.65 -0.80
C TYR A 146 12.48 0.40 -0.28
N ALA A 147 13.34 0.03 0.67
CA ALA A 147 14.28 0.97 1.29
C ALA A 147 15.27 1.54 0.27
N LEU A 148 15.77 0.70 -0.65
CA LEU A 148 16.63 1.17 -1.72
C LEU A 148 15.86 2.06 -2.72
N PHE A 149 14.65 1.66 -3.12
CA PHE A 149 13.81 2.43 -4.03
C PHE A 149 13.56 3.84 -3.47
N MET A 150 13.16 3.95 -2.21
CA MET A 150 12.87 5.24 -1.58
C MET A 150 14.13 6.09 -1.42
N ALA A 151 15.27 5.50 -1.07
CA ALA A 151 16.55 6.22 -1.02
C ALA A 151 16.96 6.77 -2.38
N LEU A 152 16.87 5.95 -3.44
CA LEU A 152 17.16 6.39 -4.81
C LEU A 152 16.18 7.47 -5.28
N LYS A 153 14.91 7.34 -4.92
CA LYS A 153 13.88 8.33 -5.24
C LYS A 153 14.24 9.71 -4.70
N GLU A 154 14.69 9.81 -3.45
CA GLU A 154 15.16 11.08 -2.90
C GLU A 154 16.44 11.60 -3.58
N ILE A 155 17.41 10.71 -3.82
CA ILE A 155 18.70 11.06 -4.45
C ILE A 155 18.48 11.66 -5.85
N PHE A 156 17.51 11.13 -6.60
CA PHE A 156 17.18 11.60 -7.94
C PHE A 156 16.05 12.64 -7.96
N GLY A 157 15.75 13.29 -6.84
CA GLY A 157 14.82 14.42 -6.80
C GLY A 157 13.36 14.03 -7.04
N ASN A 158 12.96 12.84 -6.58
CA ASN A 158 11.62 12.25 -6.68
C ASN A 158 11.11 11.97 -8.10
N VAL A 159 11.99 11.96 -9.11
CA VAL A 159 11.62 11.49 -10.46
C VAL A 159 11.22 10.01 -10.43
N GLY A 160 10.50 9.59 -11.48
CA GLY A 160 10.10 8.20 -11.64
C GLY A 160 11.29 7.28 -11.83
N TRP A 161 11.20 6.03 -11.36
CA TRP A 161 12.32 5.09 -11.49
C TRP A 161 12.74 4.82 -12.93
N PHE A 162 11.83 5.01 -13.90
CA PHE A 162 12.09 4.88 -15.33
C PHE A 162 12.98 6.01 -15.90
N ASP A 163 13.19 7.09 -15.16
CA ASP A 163 14.10 8.19 -15.51
C ASP A 163 15.46 8.12 -14.78
N TRP A 164 15.72 7.05 -14.01
CA TRP A 164 16.99 6.84 -13.33
C TRP A 164 18.12 6.41 -14.29
N PRO A 165 19.39 6.42 -13.85
CA PRO A 165 20.49 5.79 -14.58
C PRO A 165 20.15 4.36 -15.02
N ALA A 166 20.55 4.00 -16.24
CA ALA A 166 20.10 2.77 -16.91
C ALA A 166 20.45 1.48 -16.14
N ASP A 167 21.56 1.47 -15.42
CA ASP A 167 22.00 0.38 -14.54
C ASP A 167 21.08 0.19 -13.33
N LEU A 168 20.49 1.27 -12.80
CA LEU A 168 19.49 1.23 -11.73
C LEU A 168 18.11 0.86 -12.26
N VAL A 169 17.72 1.36 -13.45
CA VAL A 169 16.49 0.96 -14.14
C VAL A 169 16.48 -0.54 -14.42
N CYS A 170 17.59 -1.08 -14.94
CA CYS A 170 17.74 -2.52 -15.23
C CYS A 170 18.10 -3.36 -14.01
N ARG A 171 18.23 -2.73 -12.83
CA ARG A 171 18.53 -3.38 -11.55
C ARG A 171 19.83 -4.20 -11.59
N ASN A 172 20.88 -3.66 -12.20
CA ASN A 172 22.21 -4.26 -12.18
C ASN A 172 22.66 -4.52 -10.73
N PRO A 173 22.96 -5.77 -10.33
CA PRO A 173 23.25 -6.10 -8.94
C PRO A 173 24.41 -5.33 -8.31
N GLU A 174 25.46 -5.05 -9.09
CA GLU A 174 26.64 -4.31 -8.62
C GLU A 174 26.29 -2.83 -8.39
N ALA A 175 25.56 -2.22 -9.31
CA ALA A 175 25.08 -0.85 -9.16
C ALA A 175 24.15 -0.70 -7.95
N LEU A 176 23.22 -1.65 -7.74
CA LEU A 176 22.34 -1.63 -6.58
C LEU A 176 23.12 -1.82 -5.26
N ALA A 177 24.08 -2.74 -5.23
CA ALA A 177 24.93 -2.95 -4.05
C ALA A 177 25.74 -1.68 -3.70
N LEU A 178 26.32 -1.03 -4.71
CA LEU A 178 27.05 0.22 -4.54
C LEU A 178 26.14 1.33 -3.97
N GLN A 179 24.91 1.45 -4.45
CA GLN A 179 23.98 2.45 -3.93
C GLN A 179 23.54 2.16 -2.50
N ARG A 180 23.35 0.89 -2.13
CA ARG A 180 23.05 0.49 -0.74
C ARG A 180 24.19 0.86 0.20
N GLU A 181 25.43 0.61 -0.20
CA GLU A 181 26.61 0.96 0.60
C GLU A 181 26.79 2.47 0.72
N LYS A 182 26.77 3.18 -0.43
CA LYS A 182 26.97 4.63 -0.49
C LYS A 182 25.93 5.41 0.31
N ASN A 183 24.69 4.93 0.34
CA ASN A 183 23.56 5.61 0.98
C ASN A 183 23.02 4.84 2.19
N ARG A 184 23.91 4.11 2.89
CA ARG A 184 23.55 3.21 3.99
C ARG A 184 22.66 3.86 5.05
N GLN A 185 22.94 5.10 5.45
CA GLN A 185 22.14 5.82 6.44
C GLN A 185 20.68 5.99 5.98
N ARG A 186 20.45 6.36 4.71
CA ARG A 186 19.09 6.56 4.19
C ARG A 186 18.39 5.23 3.90
N PHE A 187 19.14 4.24 3.44
CA PHE A 187 18.66 2.87 3.33
C PHE A 187 18.15 2.34 4.69
N ASP A 188 18.96 2.45 5.75
CA ASP A 188 18.57 2.00 7.08
C ASP A 188 17.41 2.83 7.68
N TYR A 189 17.31 4.12 7.35
CA TYR A 189 16.15 4.95 7.71
C TYR A 189 14.84 4.36 7.18
N PHE A 190 14.77 4.01 5.89
CA PHE A 190 13.52 3.49 5.31
C PHE A 190 13.19 2.09 5.82
N ARG A 191 14.20 1.30 6.22
CA ARG A 191 13.96 0.03 6.90
C ARG A 191 13.39 0.24 8.30
N PHE A 192 13.95 1.20 9.04
CA PHE A 192 13.42 1.62 10.35
C PHE A 192 11.98 2.12 10.25
N GLU A 193 11.68 3.00 9.29
CA GLU A 193 10.34 3.55 9.08
C GLU A 193 9.28 2.44 8.95
N GLN A 194 9.56 1.44 8.11
CA GLN A 194 8.64 0.32 7.92
C GLN A 194 8.58 -0.59 9.14
N TYR A 195 9.71 -0.87 9.79
CA TYR A 195 9.72 -1.61 11.04
C TYR A 195 8.81 -0.95 12.10
N GLU A 196 8.90 0.37 12.26
CA GLU A 196 8.03 1.11 13.20
C GLU A 196 6.56 1.08 12.80
N PHE A 197 6.25 1.26 11.52
CA PHE A 197 4.87 1.12 11.03
C PHE A 197 4.27 -0.24 11.41
N PHE A 198 4.95 -1.34 11.06
CA PHE A 198 4.43 -2.68 11.30
C PHE A 198 4.41 -3.05 12.78
N ARG A 199 5.33 -2.52 13.59
CA ARG A 199 5.32 -2.69 15.04
C ARG A 199 4.12 -2.01 15.68
N GLN A 200 3.83 -0.76 15.30
CA GLN A 200 2.63 -0.05 15.76
C GLN A 200 1.35 -0.73 15.26
N TRP A 201 1.35 -1.22 14.02
CA TRP A 201 0.24 -2.01 13.49
C TRP A 201 -0.01 -3.28 14.31
N GLY A 202 1.05 -3.97 14.75
CA GLY A 202 0.95 -5.14 15.63
C GLY A 202 0.27 -4.83 16.98
N PHE A 203 0.50 -3.64 17.55
CA PHE A 203 -0.23 -3.19 18.74
C PHE A 203 -1.69 -2.92 18.43
N LEU A 204 -1.99 -2.27 17.29
CA LEU A 204 -3.36 -2.04 16.85
C LEU A 204 -4.13 -3.35 16.65
N ARG A 205 -3.51 -4.35 16.03
CA ARG A 205 -4.04 -5.71 15.87
C ARG A 205 -4.40 -6.33 17.22
N THR A 206 -3.46 -6.31 18.17
CA THR A 206 -3.69 -6.82 19.53
C THR A 206 -4.90 -6.12 20.18
N LYS A 207 -5.00 -4.80 20.05
CA LYS A 207 -6.13 -4.03 20.60
C LYS A 207 -7.46 -4.33 19.91
N ALA A 208 -7.44 -4.55 18.59
CA ALA A 208 -8.62 -4.94 17.83
C ALA A 208 -9.13 -6.32 18.28
N GLU A 209 -8.22 -7.27 18.50
CA GLU A 209 -8.53 -8.60 19.04
C GLU A 209 -9.10 -8.54 20.46
N GLU A 210 -8.50 -7.76 21.36
CA GLU A 210 -9.00 -7.53 22.73
C GLU A 210 -10.41 -6.89 22.77
N THR A 211 -10.72 -6.06 21.78
CA THR A 211 -12.04 -5.41 21.65
C THR A 211 -13.06 -6.25 20.90
N GLY A 212 -12.62 -7.33 20.22
CA GLY A 212 -13.45 -8.15 19.35
C GLY A 212 -13.81 -7.47 18.02
N ILE A 213 -13.13 -6.38 17.66
CA ILE A 213 -13.31 -5.66 16.40
C ILE A 213 -12.40 -6.27 15.35
N LYS A 214 -12.97 -6.64 14.21
CA LYS A 214 -12.22 -7.10 13.03
C LYS A 214 -11.77 -5.91 12.18
N LEU A 215 -10.52 -5.91 11.78
CA LEU A 215 -9.96 -4.92 10.86
C LEU A 215 -10.32 -5.30 9.42
N PHE A 216 -10.86 -4.35 8.67
CA PHE A 216 -11.33 -4.53 7.30
C PHE A 216 -10.57 -3.57 6.37
N GLY A 217 -9.55 -4.11 5.69
CA GLY A 217 -8.71 -3.37 4.75
C GLY A 217 -9.26 -3.34 3.32
N ASP A 218 -8.46 -2.77 2.44
CA ASP A 218 -8.78 -2.57 1.03
C ASP A 218 -7.54 -2.73 0.15
N ILE A 219 -7.70 -3.37 -1.01
CA ILE A 219 -6.64 -3.74 -1.93
C ILE A 219 -6.98 -3.17 -3.30
N PRO A 220 -6.29 -2.10 -3.75
CA PRO A 220 -6.40 -1.60 -5.12
C PRO A 220 -6.00 -2.70 -6.11
N ILE A 221 -6.75 -2.98 -7.17
CA ILE A 221 -6.33 -4.01 -8.12
C ILE A 221 -4.98 -3.66 -8.76
N TYR A 222 -4.80 -2.41 -9.17
CA TYR A 222 -3.58 -1.94 -9.84
C TYR A 222 -2.63 -1.20 -8.90
N ILE A 223 -1.36 -1.13 -9.29
CA ILE A 223 -0.30 -0.38 -8.61
C ILE A 223 0.13 0.79 -9.50
N GLY A 224 0.65 1.87 -8.90
CA GLY A 224 1.20 3.00 -9.66
C GLY A 224 2.43 2.59 -10.48
N LEU A 225 2.64 3.21 -11.65
CA LEU A 225 3.84 2.99 -12.47
C LEU A 225 5.12 3.25 -11.66
N ASP A 226 5.15 4.40 -10.97
CA ASP A 226 6.27 4.83 -10.16
C ASP A 226 6.23 4.21 -8.76
N SER A 227 6.42 2.89 -8.72
CA SER A 227 6.39 2.07 -7.51
C SER A 227 7.57 1.11 -7.46
N VAL A 228 7.92 0.69 -6.25
CA VAL A 228 8.91 -0.37 -6.04
C VAL A 228 8.47 -1.66 -6.74
N ASP A 229 7.18 -1.98 -6.74
CA ASP A 229 6.64 -3.22 -7.33
C ASP A 229 6.87 -3.30 -8.84
N VAL A 230 6.61 -2.21 -9.56
CA VAL A 230 6.82 -2.19 -11.01
C VAL A 230 8.32 -2.19 -11.29
N TRP A 231 9.12 -1.44 -10.53
CA TRP A 231 10.58 -1.42 -10.68
C TRP A 231 11.22 -2.79 -10.46
N THR A 232 10.81 -3.54 -9.43
CA THR A 232 11.39 -4.85 -9.07
C THR A 232 10.83 -5.99 -9.92
N HIS A 233 9.60 -5.87 -10.40
CA HIS A 233 8.89 -6.94 -11.12
C HIS A 233 8.46 -6.55 -12.54
N GLN A 234 9.27 -5.76 -13.25
CA GLN A 234 8.97 -5.23 -14.60
C GLN A 234 8.42 -6.28 -15.58
N SER A 235 8.88 -7.54 -15.49
CA SER A 235 8.47 -8.65 -16.35
C SER A 235 6.96 -8.98 -16.30
N ILE A 236 6.29 -8.71 -15.18
CA ILE A 236 4.87 -9.03 -14.96
C ILE A 236 3.93 -7.92 -15.42
N PHE A 237 4.47 -6.77 -15.82
CA PHE A 237 3.72 -5.60 -16.29
C PHE A 237 3.93 -5.37 -17.79
N THR A 238 2.95 -4.73 -18.44
CA THR A 238 2.96 -4.44 -19.87
C THR A 238 3.74 -3.16 -20.16
N LEU A 239 5.06 -3.27 -20.15
CA LEU A 239 6.00 -2.16 -20.35
C LEU A 239 6.72 -2.24 -21.71
N ASP A 240 7.09 -1.10 -22.26
CA ASP A 240 7.98 -0.99 -23.40
C ASP A 240 9.42 -1.32 -22.95
N PRO A 241 10.10 -2.30 -23.57
CA PRO A 241 11.43 -2.74 -23.11
C PRO A 241 12.55 -1.71 -23.23
N LYS A 242 12.36 -0.61 -23.99
CA LYS A 242 13.37 0.43 -24.19
C LYS A 242 13.18 1.60 -23.23
N THR A 243 11.93 1.98 -22.99
CA THR A 243 11.57 3.16 -22.20
C THR A 243 11.10 2.81 -20.79
N SER A 244 10.78 1.55 -20.52
CA SER A 244 10.18 1.08 -19.26
C SER A 244 8.82 1.73 -18.93
N LEU A 245 8.22 2.43 -19.88
CA LEU A 245 6.89 3.03 -19.76
C LEU A 245 5.79 2.05 -20.21
N PRO A 246 4.57 2.16 -19.69
CA PRO A 246 3.46 1.31 -20.11
C PRO A 246 3.14 1.53 -21.59
N THR A 247 2.94 0.45 -22.35
CA THR A 247 2.38 0.55 -23.71
C THR A 247 0.85 0.64 -23.67
N HIS A 248 0.24 0.09 -22.63
CA HIS A 248 -1.18 0.15 -22.32
C HIS A 248 -1.37 0.43 -20.83
N VAL A 249 -2.47 1.11 -20.51
CA VAL A 249 -2.81 1.52 -19.15
C VAL A 249 -4.23 1.13 -18.78
N ALA A 250 -4.45 1.02 -17.47
CA ALA A 250 -5.74 0.74 -16.88
C ALA A 250 -6.73 1.92 -16.98
N GLY A 251 -8.00 1.56 -16.96
CA GLY A 251 -9.13 2.46 -16.90
C GLY A 251 -10.45 1.71 -16.96
N VAL A 252 -11.52 2.43 -17.26
CA VAL A 252 -12.85 1.90 -17.55
C VAL A 252 -13.42 2.57 -18.79
N PRO A 253 -14.21 1.84 -19.60
CA PRO A 253 -14.80 2.40 -20.82
C PRO A 253 -15.81 3.52 -20.50
N PRO A 254 -16.24 4.29 -21.51
CA PRO A 254 -17.43 5.10 -21.41
C PRO A 254 -18.64 4.29 -20.97
N ASP A 255 -19.45 4.90 -20.12
CA ASP A 255 -20.72 4.34 -19.67
C ASP A 255 -21.77 5.46 -19.58
N TYR A 256 -22.95 5.14 -19.04
CA TYR A 256 -24.04 6.11 -18.92
C TYR A 256 -23.77 7.21 -17.87
N PHE A 257 -22.71 7.08 -17.05
CA PHE A 257 -22.27 8.10 -16.10
C PHE A 257 -21.11 8.96 -16.63
N SER A 258 -20.26 8.42 -17.52
CA SER A 258 -19.11 9.10 -18.11
C SER A 258 -19.00 8.86 -19.61
N GLU A 259 -19.20 9.93 -20.41
CA GLU A 259 -19.06 9.89 -21.87
C GLU A 259 -17.65 9.51 -22.36
N THR A 260 -16.62 9.70 -21.52
CA THR A 260 -15.21 9.45 -21.91
C THR A 260 -14.57 8.28 -21.16
N GLY A 261 -15.34 7.62 -20.30
CA GLY A 261 -14.84 6.63 -19.35
C GLY A 261 -13.88 7.26 -18.35
N GLN A 262 -12.92 6.48 -17.85
CA GLN A 262 -11.86 6.98 -16.97
C GLN A 262 -10.54 6.32 -17.35
N ARG A 263 -9.49 7.14 -17.54
CA ARG A 263 -8.13 6.66 -17.79
C ARG A 263 -7.32 6.83 -16.50
N TRP A 264 -7.01 5.75 -15.81
CA TRP A 264 -6.31 5.80 -14.53
C TRP A 264 -4.79 5.87 -14.69
N GLY A 265 -4.26 5.26 -15.74
CA GLY A 265 -2.83 5.37 -16.09
C GLY A 265 -1.92 4.32 -15.46
N ASN A 266 -2.44 3.41 -14.63
CA ASN A 266 -1.67 2.31 -14.05
C ASN A 266 -1.18 1.33 -15.14
N PRO A 267 0.02 0.73 -15.01
CA PRO A 267 0.44 -0.36 -15.87
C PRO A 267 -0.48 -1.58 -15.70
N LEU A 268 -0.71 -2.29 -16.81
CA LEU A 268 -1.50 -3.53 -16.82
C LEU A 268 -0.63 -4.76 -16.57
N TYR A 269 -1.16 -5.71 -15.81
CA TYR A 269 -0.52 -7.02 -15.61
C TYR A 269 -0.53 -7.84 -16.91
N ARG A 270 0.50 -8.66 -17.11
CA ARG A 270 0.63 -9.57 -18.26
C ARG A 270 -0.04 -10.92 -17.99
N TRP A 271 -1.34 -10.90 -17.73
CA TRP A 271 -2.13 -12.12 -17.46
C TRP A 271 -2.11 -13.12 -18.62
N ASP A 272 -2.08 -12.61 -19.85
CA ASP A 272 -2.09 -13.37 -21.10
C ASP A 272 -0.69 -13.82 -21.58
N SER A 273 0.36 -13.56 -20.79
CA SER A 273 1.73 -13.87 -21.18
C SER A 273 1.90 -15.35 -21.54
N THR A 274 2.46 -15.64 -22.71
CA THR A 274 2.78 -17.00 -23.14
C THR A 274 3.97 -17.59 -22.37
N ASN A 275 4.79 -16.75 -21.73
CA ASN A 275 5.94 -17.18 -20.94
C ASN A 275 5.49 -17.73 -19.56
N PRO A 276 5.68 -19.04 -19.27
CA PRO A 276 5.27 -19.63 -18.01
C PRO A 276 5.93 -19.00 -16.77
N GLY A 277 7.18 -18.53 -16.92
CA GLY A 277 7.92 -17.85 -15.84
C GLY A 277 7.27 -16.53 -15.44
N VAL A 278 6.80 -15.73 -16.41
CA VAL A 278 6.07 -14.48 -16.13
C VAL A 278 4.76 -14.77 -15.41
N ARG A 279 3.99 -15.75 -15.87
CA ARG A 279 2.73 -16.14 -15.21
C ARG A 279 2.96 -16.64 -13.78
N SER A 280 4.03 -17.41 -13.56
CA SER A 280 4.41 -17.89 -12.23
C SER A 280 4.84 -16.74 -11.31
N GLN A 281 5.66 -15.81 -11.80
CA GLN A 281 6.08 -14.63 -11.03
C GLN A 281 4.90 -13.74 -10.66
N LEU A 282 3.97 -13.51 -11.59
CA LEU A 282 2.76 -12.72 -11.34
C LEU A 282 1.86 -13.37 -10.29
N LEU A 283 1.67 -14.69 -10.36
CA LEU A 283 0.91 -15.43 -9.35
C LEU A 283 1.57 -15.35 -7.98
N GLU A 284 2.88 -15.60 -7.88
CA GLU A 284 3.59 -15.55 -6.60
C GLU A 284 3.61 -14.12 -6.02
N TRP A 285 3.75 -13.08 -6.86
CA TRP A 285 3.64 -11.69 -6.42
C TRP A 285 2.27 -11.39 -5.81
N TRP A 286 1.18 -11.85 -6.44
CA TRP A 286 -0.16 -11.70 -5.90
C TRP A 286 -0.40 -12.50 -4.61
N ILE A 287 0.14 -13.73 -4.52
CA ILE A 287 0.09 -14.53 -3.29
C ILE A 287 0.80 -13.79 -2.14
N LEU A 288 2.00 -13.26 -2.39
CA LEU A 288 2.75 -12.48 -1.41
C LEU A 288 1.98 -11.22 -1.00
N ARG A 289 1.42 -10.49 -1.95
CA ARG A 289 0.64 -9.27 -1.71
C ARG A 289 -0.57 -9.55 -0.83
N ILE A 290 -1.36 -10.56 -1.17
CA ILE A 290 -2.55 -10.94 -0.39
C ILE A 290 -2.13 -11.40 1.01
N SER A 291 -1.09 -12.24 1.11
CA SER A 291 -0.55 -12.70 2.40
C SER A 291 -0.11 -11.53 3.28
N ALA A 292 0.59 -10.55 2.72
CA ALA A 292 1.03 -9.36 3.45
C ALA A 292 -0.17 -8.54 3.97
N ILE A 293 -1.19 -8.30 3.14
CA ILE A 293 -2.38 -7.58 3.58
C ILE A 293 -3.13 -8.35 4.67
N PHE A 294 -3.34 -9.67 4.52
CA PHE A 294 -4.03 -10.47 5.54
C PHE A 294 -3.20 -10.72 6.81
N SER A 295 -1.90 -10.38 6.82
CA SER A 295 -1.14 -10.26 8.06
C SER A 295 -1.52 -9.01 8.87
N MET A 296 -2.14 -8.02 8.22
CA MET A 296 -2.56 -6.75 8.80
C MET A 296 -4.06 -6.69 9.08
N VAL A 297 -4.89 -7.42 8.34
CA VAL A 297 -6.36 -7.30 8.42
C VAL A 297 -7.05 -8.65 8.47
N ASP A 298 -8.28 -8.68 9.00
CA ASP A 298 -9.10 -9.89 9.07
C ASP A 298 -9.94 -10.09 7.80
N VAL A 299 -10.35 -8.98 7.18
CA VAL A 299 -11.14 -8.93 5.95
C VAL A 299 -10.49 -7.94 5.00
N ALA A 300 -10.48 -8.24 3.70
CA ALA A 300 -9.99 -7.29 2.70
C ALA A 300 -10.97 -7.14 1.55
N ARG A 301 -11.26 -5.90 1.17
CA ARG A 301 -11.96 -5.59 -0.07
C ARG A 301 -10.94 -5.59 -1.19
N ILE A 302 -11.28 -6.17 -2.34
CA ILE A 302 -10.49 -6.00 -3.55
C ILE A 302 -11.26 -5.06 -4.46
N ASP A 303 -10.70 -3.88 -4.65
CA ASP A 303 -11.21 -2.82 -5.51
C ASP A 303 -11.21 -3.26 -6.98
N HIS A 304 -12.22 -2.86 -7.74
CA HIS A 304 -12.38 -3.18 -9.15
C HIS A 304 -12.24 -4.69 -9.44
N PHE A 305 -12.92 -5.52 -8.64
CA PHE A 305 -12.77 -6.98 -8.68
C PHE A 305 -13.07 -7.58 -10.05
N ARG A 306 -13.96 -6.95 -10.84
CA ARG A 306 -14.26 -7.36 -12.21
C ARG A 306 -13.02 -7.45 -13.12
N GLY A 307 -11.95 -6.69 -12.80
CA GLY A 307 -10.67 -6.75 -13.51
C GLY A 307 -10.00 -8.13 -13.52
N PHE A 308 -10.39 -9.03 -12.61
CA PHE A 308 -9.94 -10.42 -12.61
C PHE A 308 -10.70 -11.31 -13.60
N GLU A 309 -11.92 -10.94 -14.01
CA GLU A 309 -12.65 -11.59 -15.09
C GLU A 309 -12.24 -11.00 -16.44
N SER A 310 -12.32 -9.68 -16.57
CA SER A 310 -11.88 -8.92 -17.75
C SER A 310 -11.48 -7.51 -17.36
N TYR A 311 -10.52 -6.91 -18.05
CA TYR A 311 -10.05 -5.55 -17.78
C TYR A 311 -10.02 -4.70 -19.04
N TRP A 312 -10.25 -3.39 -18.88
CA TRP A 312 -10.23 -2.43 -19.97
C TRP A 312 -8.80 -1.95 -20.22
N SER A 313 -8.29 -2.24 -21.42
CA SER A 313 -6.93 -1.92 -21.83
C SER A 313 -6.92 -0.72 -22.77
N ILE A 314 -6.27 0.37 -22.37
CA ILE A 314 -6.19 1.62 -23.14
C ILE A 314 -4.76 1.79 -23.65
N PRO A 315 -4.52 1.97 -24.97
CA PRO A 315 -3.19 2.32 -25.48
C PRO A 315 -2.65 3.58 -24.78
N ALA A 316 -1.43 3.53 -24.25
CA ALA A 316 -0.92 4.58 -23.35
C ALA A 316 -0.85 5.97 -24.00
N LYS A 317 -0.69 6.02 -25.33
CA LYS A 317 -0.70 7.24 -26.16
C LYS A 317 -2.06 7.97 -26.16
N ASN A 318 -3.15 7.28 -25.82
CA ASN A 318 -4.49 7.85 -25.83
C ASN A 318 -4.72 8.70 -24.56
N LYS A 319 -5.37 9.85 -24.74
CA LYS A 319 -5.64 10.80 -23.65
C LYS A 319 -6.87 10.42 -22.81
N THR A 320 -7.82 9.69 -23.39
CA THR A 320 -9.07 9.25 -22.77
C THR A 320 -9.21 7.73 -22.81
N ALA A 321 -10.26 7.19 -22.20
CA ALA A 321 -10.52 5.75 -22.14
C ALA A 321 -11.45 5.23 -23.26
N VAL A 322 -11.89 6.11 -24.17
CA VAL A 322 -12.85 5.77 -25.24
C VAL A 322 -12.31 4.66 -26.14
N GLU A 323 -11.06 4.79 -26.57
CA GLU A 323 -10.39 3.84 -27.45
C GLU A 323 -9.60 2.81 -26.64
N GLY A 324 -10.31 1.94 -25.94
CA GLY A 324 -9.75 0.76 -25.28
C GLY A 324 -10.41 -0.53 -25.76
N THR A 325 -9.97 -1.65 -25.19
CA THR A 325 -10.53 -2.98 -25.50
C THR A 325 -10.60 -3.82 -24.23
N TRP A 326 -11.67 -4.59 -24.08
CA TRP A 326 -11.78 -5.61 -23.05
C TRP A 326 -10.81 -6.76 -23.32
N LEU A 327 -9.96 -7.06 -22.35
CA LEU A 327 -9.06 -8.22 -22.36
C LEU A 327 -9.43 -9.17 -21.21
N PRO A 328 -9.28 -10.49 -21.39
CA PRO A 328 -9.57 -11.46 -20.35
C PRO A 328 -8.58 -11.34 -19.19
N GLY A 329 -9.09 -11.32 -17.97
CA GLY A 329 -8.33 -11.47 -16.75
C GLY A 329 -8.00 -12.94 -16.47
N PRO A 330 -7.36 -13.24 -15.32
CA PRO A 330 -6.93 -14.59 -14.97
C PRO A 330 -8.05 -15.51 -14.48
N GLY A 331 -9.23 -14.96 -14.16
CA GLY A 331 -10.44 -15.67 -13.80
C GLY A 331 -10.34 -16.53 -12.53
N LYS A 332 -11.31 -17.43 -12.37
CA LYS A 332 -11.45 -18.31 -11.19
C LYS A 332 -10.20 -19.15 -10.89
N ALA A 333 -9.51 -19.63 -11.93
CA ALA A 333 -8.33 -20.50 -11.78
C ALA A 333 -7.18 -19.82 -11.01
N PHE A 334 -7.12 -18.49 -11.02
CA PHE A 334 -6.16 -17.73 -10.22
C PHE A 334 -6.54 -17.71 -8.74
N PHE A 335 -7.81 -17.48 -8.41
CA PHE A 335 -8.28 -17.54 -7.02
C PHE A 335 -8.22 -18.94 -6.44
N ASP A 336 -8.44 -19.98 -7.25
CA ASP A 336 -8.25 -21.38 -6.81
C ASP A 336 -6.80 -21.63 -6.36
N LYS A 337 -5.82 -21.07 -7.08
CA LYS A 337 -4.41 -21.18 -6.71
C LYS A 337 -4.06 -20.38 -5.45
N ILE A 338 -4.63 -19.19 -5.29
CA ILE A 338 -4.47 -18.40 -4.06
C ILE A 338 -5.05 -19.17 -2.87
N PHE A 339 -6.28 -19.67 -3.00
CA PHE A 339 -6.96 -20.45 -1.96
C PHE A 339 -6.15 -21.70 -1.58
N ASN A 340 -5.61 -22.42 -2.56
CA ASN A 340 -4.78 -23.59 -2.30
C ASN A 340 -3.47 -23.27 -1.54
N ARG A 341 -2.96 -22.03 -1.64
CA ARG A 341 -1.70 -21.61 -1.01
C ARG A 341 -1.90 -20.90 0.33
N LEU A 342 -2.92 -20.08 0.46
CA LEU A 342 -3.18 -19.25 1.64
C LEU A 342 -4.35 -19.76 2.49
N GLY A 343 -5.13 -20.71 1.98
CA GLY A 343 -6.35 -21.19 2.62
C GLY A 343 -7.52 -20.24 2.40
N LYS A 344 -8.51 -20.35 3.30
CA LYS A 344 -9.70 -19.50 3.26
C LYS A 344 -9.36 -18.09 3.71
N LEU A 345 -9.72 -17.10 2.90
CA LEU A 345 -9.59 -15.68 3.19
C LEU A 345 -10.95 -15.00 3.09
N ASP A 346 -11.23 -14.06 3.99
CA ASP A 346 -12.45 -13.26 3.95
C ASP A 346 -12.22 -12.07 2.98
N ILE A 347 -12.47 -12.31 1.70
CA ILE A 347 -12.39 -11.32 0.63
C ILE A 347 -13.78 -10.79 0.30
N VAL A 348 -13.90 -9.48 0.17
CA VAL A 348 -15.09 -8.80 -0.36
C VAL A 348 -14.77 -8.29 -1.77
N ALA A 349 -15.53 -8.72 -2.76
CA ALA A 349 -15.43 -8.18 -4.11
C ALA A 349 -16.10 -6.80 -4.15
N GLU A 350 -15.38 -5.79 -4.63
CA GLU A 350 -16.00 -4.56 -5.09
C GLU A 350 -16.52 -4.80 -6.51
N ASP A 351 -17.85 -4.84 -6.64
CA ASP A 351 -18.59 -5.22 -7.84
C ASP A 351 -19.61 -4.15 -8.28
N LEU A 352 -19.33 -2.87 -7.99
CA LEU A 352 -20.16 -1.76 -8.43
C LEU A 352 -19.95 -1.46 -9.93
N GLY A 353 -20.89 -0.71 -10.50
CA GLY A 353 -20.90 -0.37 -11.92
C GLY A 353 -21.61 -1.41 -12.77
N VAL A 354 -21.38 -1.37 -14.09
CA VAL A 354 -21.96 -2.34 -15.02
C VAL A 354 -21.12 -3.62 -14.97
N ILE A 355 -21.68 -4.66 -14.35
CA ILE A 355 -21.09 -6.00 -14.26
C ILE A 355 -21.75 -6.98 -15.23
N THR A 356 -21.01 -8.01 -15.63
CA THR A 356 -21.42 -9.09 -16.53
C THR A 356 -21.96 -10.28 -15.73
N PRO A 357 -22.71 -11.21 -16.36
CA PRO A 357 -23.10 -12.47 -15.73
C PRO A 357 -21.93 -13.40 -15.37
N GLU A 358 -20.85 -13.38 -16.16
CA GLU A 358 -19.55 -13.99 -15.86
C GLU A 358 -18.86 -13.26 -14.69
#